data_AF-A0ABD4LNM0-F1
#
_entry.id   AF-A0ABD4LNM0-F1
#
_cell.length_a   1.000
_cell.length_b   1.000
_cell.length_c   1.000
_cell.angle_alpha   90.00
_cell.angle_beta   90.00
_cell.angle_gamma   90.00
#
_symmetry.space_group_name_H-M   'P 1'
#
loop_
_entity.id
_entity.type
_entity.pdbx_description
1 polymer ?
#
loop_
_entity_poly.entity_id
_entity_poly.type
_entity_poly.pdbx_seq_one_letter_code
_entity_poly.pdbx_strand_id
1 'polypeptide(L)'
;MMVNTLTEVKKEIKSLDVTYIELTMDAFGEGYNVHATVSHAKNRRTKYFTLSEEEKIYQGEARRKRVKESLEKQGYKVIIGDIYK
;
A
#
# COMPACT_ATOMS: atom_id res chain seq x y z
N MET A 1 13.94 -1.13 7.20
CA MET A 1 12.78 -0.74 6.37
C MET A 1 12.07 0.39 7.11
N MET A 2 11.91 1.58 6.52
CA MET A 2 11.11 2.63 7.17
C MET A 2 9.63 2.24 7.08
N VAL A 3 8.90 2.48 8.16
CA VAL A 3 7.46 2.21 8.23
C VAL A 3 6.75 3.57 8.12
N ASN A 4 5.82 3.69 7.18
CA ASN A 4 5.15 4.94 6.83
C ASN A 4 3.65 4.83 7.12
N THR A 5 3.03 5.93 7.52
CA THR A 5 1.56 6.04 7.61
C THR A 5 0.93 6.16 6.22
N LEU A 6 -0.35 5.82 6.10
CA LEU A 6 -1.09 5.99 4.84
C LEU A 6 -1.09 7.46 4.37
N THR A 7 -1.13 8.41 5.31
CA THR A 7 -1.08 9.85 5.00
C THR A 7 0.25 10.24 4.38
N GLU A 8 1.37 9.72 4.89
CA GLU A 8 2.70 9.96 4.34
C GLU A 8 2.84 9.35 2.95
N VAL A 9 2.38 8.10 2.78
CA VAL A 9 2.36 7.45 1.46
C VAL A 9 1.56 8.28 0.46
N LYS A 10 0.37 8.78 0.85
CA LYS A 10 -0.45 9.65 -0.01
C LYS A 10 0.26 10.96 -0.39
N LYS A 11 0.95 11.60 0.56
CA LYS A 11 1.73 12.83 0.27
C LYS A 11 2.86 12.54 -0.71
N GLU A 12 3.54 11.41 -0.55
CA GLU A 12 4.65 11.04 -1.39
C GLU A 12 4.21 10.68 -2.81
N ILE A 13 3.17 9.87 -2.97
CA ILE A 13 2.68 9.45 -4.29
C ILE A 13 2.05 10.61 -5.09
N LYS A 14 1.54 11.67 -4.43
CA LYS A 14 1.05 12.87 -5.12
C LYS A 14 2.15 13.59 -5.90
N SER A 15 3.40 13.47 -5.46
CA SER A 15 4.56 14.02 -6.18
C SER A 15 5.03 13.14 -7.33
N LEU A 16 4.46 11.93 -7.47
CA LEU A 16 4.86 10.93 -8.46
C LEU A 16 3.83 10.84 -9.58
N ASP A 17 4.31 10.57 -10.79
CA ASP A 17 3.48 10.28 -11.95
C ASP A 17 3.07 8.78 -11.92
N VAL A 18 2.16 8.45 -10.99
CA VAL A 18 1.77 7.08 -10.65
C VAL A 18 1.00 6.42 -11.79
N THR A 19 1.46 5.25 -12.21
CA THR A 19 0.80 4.41 -13.22
C THR A 19 -0.16 3.42 -12.55
N TYR A 20 0.30 2.73 -11.51
CA TYR A 20 -0.54 1.86 -10.68
C TYR A 20 0.10 1.66 -9.30
N ILE A 21 -0.73 1.27 -8.34
CA ILE A 21 -0.30 0.88 -7.00
C ILE A 21 -0.72 -0.56 -6.77
N GLU A 22 0.24 -1.41 -6.45
CA GLU A 22 -0.03 -2.77 -6.00
C GLU A 22 0.02 -2.82 -4.49
N LEU A 23 -1.04 -3.31 -3.87
CA LEU A 23 -1.06 -3.57 -2.44
C LEU A 23 -0.79 -5.06 -2.23
N THR A 24 0.20 -5.41 -1.42
CA THR A 24 0.53 -6.78 -1.00
C THR A 24 0.42 -6.93 0.52
N MET A 25 0.31 -8.15 1.03
CA MET A 25 0.12 -8.40 2.48
C MET A 25 1.02 -9.51 3.01
N ASP A 26 1.87 -9.22 3.99
CA ASP A 26 2.74 -10.21 4.63
C ASP A 26 2.28 -10.51 6.06
N ALA A 27 2.37 -11.77 6.48
CA ALA A 27 2.12 -12.15 7.87
C ALA A 27 3.26 -11.61 8.75
N PHE A 28 2.92 -10.98 9.88
CA PHE A 28 3.89 -10.45 10.83
C PHE A 28 3.39 -10.63 12.27
N GLY A 29 4.03 -11.53 13.02
CA GLY A 29 3.57 -11.93 14.35
C GLY A 29 2.16 -12.55 14.29
N GLU A 30 1.23 -12.03 15.09
CA GLU A 30 -0.19 -12.43 15.09
C GLU A 30 -1.05 -11.62 14.11
N GLY A 31 -0.45 -10.76 13.28
CA GLY A 31 -1.14 -9.84 12.38
C GLY A 31 -0.66 -9.87 10.93
N TYR A 32 -1.10 -8.89 10.15
CA TYR A 32 -0.73 -8.73 8.74
C TYR A 32 -0.21 -7.31 8.47
N ASN A 33 0.96 -7.21 7.85
CA ASN A 33 1.48 -5.99 7.26
C ASN A 33 0.87 -5.78 5.87
N VAL A 34 0.60 -4.52 5.51
CA VAL A 34 0.22 -4.15 4.15
C VAL A 34 1.39 -3.38 3.53
N HIS A 35 1.82 -3.83 2.36
CA HIS A 35 2.83 -3.17 1.57
C HIS A 35 2.19 -2.49 0.37
N ALA A 36 2.66 -1.29 0.02
CA ALA A 36 2.26 -0.59 -1.19
C ALA A 36 3.45 -0.43 -2.12
N THR A 37 3.33 -1.03 -3.29
CA THR A 37 4.29 -1.03 -4.38
C THR A 37 3.80 -0.04 -5.43
N VAL A 38 4.44 1.12 -5.52
CA VAL A 38 4.02 2.23 -6.39
C VAL A 38 4.87 2.25 -7.64
N SER A 39 4.23 1.97 -8.78
CA SER A 39 4.83 2.08 -10.10
C SER A 39 4.56 3.46 -10.69
N HIS A 40 5.59 4.13 -11.20
CA HIS A 40 5.47 5.48 -11.77
C HIS A 40 6.32 5.67 -13.04
N ALA A 41 5.80 6.45 -14.00
CA ALA A 41 6.36 6.59 -15.34
C ALA A 41 7.72 7.31 -15.35
N LYS A 42 7.91 8.28 -14.44
CA LYS A 42 9.08 9.18 -14.45
C LYS A 42 10.44 8.53 -14.21
N ASN A 43 10.53 7.29 -13.70
CA ASN A 43 11.83 6.76 -13.28
C ASN A 43 12.03 5.25 -13.35
N ARG A 44 11.07 4.45 -13.89
CA ARG A 44 11.09 2.97 -13.91
C ARG A 44 11.41 2.29 -12.55
N ARG A 45 11.46 3.07 -11.46
CA ARG A 45 11.78 2.61 -10.12
C ARG A 45 10.47 2.45 -9.38
N THR A 46 10.31 1.30 -8.77
CA THR A 46 9.18 0.99 -7.91
C THR A 46 9.51 1.47 -6.51
N LYS A 47 8.60 2.23 -5.89
CA LYS A 47 8.72 2.58 -4.46
C LYS A 47 7.93 1.59 -3.63
N TYR A 48 8.54 1.12 -2.54
CA TYR A 48 7.95 0.17 -1.62
C TYR A 48 7.71 0.86 -0.28
N PHE A 49 6.46 0.79 0.20
CA PHE A 49 6.06 1.35 1.49
C PHE A 49 5.51 0.25 2.38
N THR A 50 5.98 0.19 3.62
CA THR A 50 5.36 -0.64 4.66
C THR A 50 4.43 0.24 5.47
N LEU A 51 3.15 -0.09 5.55
CA LEU A 51 2.16 0.71 6.26
C LEU A 51 2.14 0.36 7.76
N SER A 52 2.53 1.28 8.66
CA SER A 52 2.53 1.04 10.12
C SER A 52 1.11 0.91 10.67
N GLU A 53 0.95 0.10 11.72
CA GLU A 53 -0.29 -0.07 12.48
C GLU A 53 -0.80 1.24 13.08
N GLU A 54 -2.10 1.50 12.90
CA GLU A 54 -2.92 2.16 13.93
C GLU A 54 -4.04 1.24 14.44
N GLU A 55 -4.25 0.07 13.84
CA GLU A 55 -5.25 -0.88 14.33
C GLU A 55 -4.71 -2.30 14.12
N LYS A 56 -4.48 -3.04 15.21
CA LYS A 56 -4.39 -4.50 15.22
C LYS A 56 -5.73 -5.07 14.75
N ILE A 57 -5.97 -5.06 13.44
CA ILE A 57 -7.15 -5.67 12.88
C ILE A 57 -6.81 -7.12 12.66
N TYR A 58 -7.48 -7.98 13.43
CA TYR A 58 -7.52 -9.43 13.31
C TYR A 58 -7.95 -9.95 11.91
N GLN A 59 -8.08 -9.08 10.90
CA GLN A 59 -8.52 -9.35 9.54
C GLN A 59 -7.78 -8.40 8.57
N GLY A 60 -6.56 -8.77 8.18
CA GLY A 60 -5.74 -7.95 7.28
C GLY A 60 -6.41 -7.62 5.93
N GLU A 61 -7.37 -8.45 5.49
CA GLU A 61 -8.15 -8.24 4.27
C GLU A 61 -9.03 -6.97 4.34
N ALA A 62 -9.65 -6.70 5.49
CA ALA A 62 -10.44 -5.48 5.71
C ALA A 62 -9.56 -4.22 5.65
N ARG A 63 -8.33 -4.29 6.16
CA ARG A 63 -7.36 -3.18 6.09
C ARG A 63 -6.94 -2.92 4.65
N ARG A 64 -6.59 -3.96 3.90
CA ARG A 64 -6.19 -3.84 2.49
C ARG A 64 -7.30 -3.23 1.64
N LYS A 65 -8.54 -3.64 1.87
CA LYS A 65 -9.72 -3.07 1.20
C LYS A 65 -9.90 -1.58 1.52
N ARG A 66 -9.78 -1.17 2.80
CA ARG A 66 -9.85 0.27 3.17
C ARG A 66 -8.75 1.10 2.53
N VAL A 67 -7.52 0.59 2.49
CA VAL A 67 -6.39 1.27 1.83
C VAL A 67 -6.65 1.40 0.33
N LYS A 68 -7.10 0.32 -0.32
CA LYS A 68 -7.49 0.31 -1.73
C LYS A 68 -8.55 1.38 -2.02
N GLU A 69 -9.68 1.34 -1.33
CA GLU A 69 -10.78 2.30 -1.52
C GLU A 69 -10.32 3.75 -1.31
N SER A 70 -9.43 3.99 -0.34
CA SER A 70 -8.91 5.33 -0.06
C SER A 70 -7.97 5.87 -1.14
N LEU A 71 -7.24 4.99 -1.83
CA LEU A 71 -6.36 5.34 -2.95
C LEU A 71 -7.16 5.45 -4.26
N GLU A 72 -8.14 4.58 -4.49
CA GLU A 72 -9.04 4.65 -5.65
C GLU A 72 -9.91 5.92 -5.62
N LYS A 73 -10.38 6.35 -4.44
CA LYS A 73 -11.07 7.65 -4.26
C LYS A 73 -10.22 8.86 -4.67
N GLN A 74 -8.90 8.72 -4.73
CA GLN A 74 -7.99 9.76 -5.21
C GLN A 74 -7.67 9.64 -6.70
N GLY A 75 -8.29 8.70 -7.42
CA GLY A 75 -8.10 8.48 -8.85
C GLY A 75 -6.94 7.53 -9.20
N TYR A 76 -6.31 6.88 -8.21
CA TYR A 76 -5.24 5.93 -8.48
C TYR A 76 -5.80 4.57 -8.90
N LYS A 77 -5.16 3.95 -9.89
CA LYS A 77 -5.41 2.54 -10.24
C LYS A 77 -4.72 1.64 -9.21
N VAL A 78 -5.51 0.90 -8.43
CA VAL A 78 -4.98 0.01 -7.38
C VAL A 78 -5.27 -1.44 -7.69
N ILE A 79 -4.26 -2.30 -7.59
CA ILE A 79 -4.38 -3.76 -7.72
C ILE A 79 -4.06 -4.44 -6.40
N ILE A 80 -4.73 -5.56 -6.14
CA ILE A 80 -4.49 -6.43 -4.99
C ILE A 80 -3.63 -7.58 -5.51
N GLY A 81 -2.37 -7.65 -5.09
CA GLY A 81 -1.44 -8.71 -5.50
C GLY A 81 -1.35 -9.80 -4.43
N ASP A 82 -1.74 -11.04 -4.71
CA ASP A 82 -1.65 -12.10 -3.70
C ASP A 82 -0.20 -12.29 -3.21
N ILE A 83 -0.01 -12.27 -1.90
CA ILE A 83 1.17 -12.93 -1.30
C ILE A 83 0.70 -14.32 -0.94
N TYR A 84 1.54 -15.31 -1.25
CA TYR A 84 1.34 -16.76 -1.24
C TYR A 84 0.90 -17.37 -2.59
N LYS A 85 1.92 -17.74 -3.38
CA LYS A 85 2.17 -19.17 -3.61
C LYS A 85 3.44 -19.56 -2.88
#